data_AF-A0AAV0XW43-F1
#
_entry.id   AF-A0AAV0XW43-F1
#
_cell.length_a   1.000
_cell.length_b   1.000
_cell.length_c   1.000
_cell.angle_alpha   90.00
_cell.angle_beta   90.00
_cell.angle_gamma   90.00
#
_symmetry.space_group_name_H-M   'P 1'
#
loop_
_entity.id
_entity.type
_entity.pdbx_description
1 polymer ?
#
loop_
_entity_poly.entity_id
_entity_poly.type
_entity_poly.pdbx_seq_one_letter_code
_entity_poly.pdbx_strand_id
1 'polypeptide(L)'
;MSLHNTGHKDAQTMASKIAHKWLCTNFVPFYNDTKMYEKYRVDEPGQMGLSSGEYEIQDGFGWTNGIVLELLQLYNSTASLQNWNVTAPLCDKKLKELIILKNKKKKEK
;
A
#
# COMPACT_ATOMS: atom_id res chain seq x y z
N MET A 1 14.83 -4.95 10.35
CA MET A 1 14.27 -3.60 10.14
C MET A 1 14.04 -2.90 11.47
N SER A 2 14.48 -1.65 11.61
CA SER A 2 14.73 -0.91 12.87
C SER A 2 13.73 -1.18 14.00
N LEU A 3 12.47 -0.72 13.89
CA LEU A 3 11.45 -0.89 14.94
C LEU A 3 11.12 -2.36 15.21
N HIS A 4 11.12 -3.19 14.17
CA HIS A 4 10.86 -4.63 14.28
C HIS A 4 11.97 -5.37 15.05
N ASN A 5 13.23 -4.94 14.88
CA ASN A 5 14.41 -5.58 15.48
C ASN A 5 14.71 -5.10 16.91
N THR A 6 13.90 -4.21 17.48
CA THR A 6 14.14 -3.66 18.83
C THR A 6 13.88 -4.66 19.96
N GLY A 7 13.13 -5.74 19.72
CA GLY A 7 12.66 -6.65 20.77
C GLY A 7 11.54 -6.08 21.66
N HIS A 8 11.17 -4.81 21.50
CA HIS A 8 10.06 -4.18 22.21
C HIS A 8 8.74 -4.45 21.48
N LYS A 9 7.77 -5.05 22.18
CA LYS A 9 6.46 -5.44 21.62
C LYS A 9 5.70 -4.28 20.97
N ASP A 10 5.73 -3.11 21.60
CA ASP A 10 5.02 -1.92 21.09
C ASP A 10 5.68 -1.39 19.81
N ALA A 11 7.01 -1.37 19.77
CA ALA A 11 7.76 -0.98 18.57
C ALA A 11 7.54 -1.98 17.43
N GLN A 12 7.53 -3.28 17.70
CA GLN A 12 7.21 -4.32 16.72
C GLN A 12 5.78 -4.21 16.20
N THR A 13 4.82 -3.91 17.08
CA THR A 13 3.43 -3.66 16.71
C THR A 13 3.31 -2.42 15.82
N MET A 14 4.03 -1.35 16.15
CA MET A 14 4.07 -0.14 15.34
C MET A 14 4.69 -0.39 13.97
N ALA A 15 5.79 -1.16 13.91
CA ALA A 15 6.43 -1.55 12.65
C ALA A 15 5.46 -2.30 11.74
N SER A 16 4.74 -3.28 12.29
CA SER A 16 3.70 -4.03 11.57
C SER A 16 2.58 -3.12 11.08
N LYS A 17 2.11 -2.18 11.91
CA LYS A 17 1.07 -1.22 11.50
C LYS A 17 1.51 -0.35 10.33
N ILE A 18 2.73 0.20 10.38
CA ILE A 18 3.29 1.02 9.31
C ILE A 18 3.44 0.19 8.02
N ALA A 19 3.94 -1.04 8.14
CA ALA A 19 4.10 -1.95 7.02
C ALA A 19 2.77 -2.23 6.31
N HIS A 20 1.72 -2.61 7.05
CA HIS A 20 0.40 -2.86 6.47
C HIS A 20 -0.20 -1.62 5.82
N LYS A 21 -0.04 -0.43 6.43
CA LYS A 21 -0.51 0.83 5.84
C LYS A 21 0.21 1.13 4.52
N TRP A 22 1.52 0.90 4.47
CA TRP A 22 2.31 1.06 3.25
C TRP A 22 1.89 0.06 2.16
N LEU A 23 1.77 -1.23 2.50
CA LEU A 23 1.34 -2.29 1.58
C LEU A 23 -0.03 -1.96 0.96
N CYS A 24 -1.01 -1.58 1.77
CA CYS A 24 -2.32 -1.19 1.27
C CYS A 24 -2.21 0.02 0.32
N THR A 25 -1.49 1.07 0.75
CA THR A 25 -1.32 2.31 -0.01
C THR A 25 -0.75 2.06 -1.40
N ASN A 26 0.20 1.13 -1.51
CA ASN A 26 0.81 0.72 -2.77
C ASN A 26 -0.12 -0.15 -3.62
N PHE A 27 -0.88 -1.03 -2.98
CA PHE A 27 -1.72 -2.01 -3.66
C PHE A 27 -2.89 -1.36 -4.42
N VAL A 28 -3.49 -0.29 -3.90
CA VAL A 28 -4.62 0.41 -4.54
C VAL A 28 -4.32 0.87 -5.97
N PRO A 29 -3.29 1.69 -6.23
CA PRO A 29 -2.96 2.10 -7.59
C PRO A 29 -2.36 0.95 -8.41
N PHE A 30 -1.63 0.02 -7.79
CA PHE A 30 -1.16 -1.18 -8.49
C PHE A 30 -2.33 -2.02 -9.03
N TYR A 31 -3.41 -2.18 -8.24
CA TYR A 31 -4.61 -2.88 -8.68
C TYR A 31 -5.27 -2.19 -9.87
N ASN A 32 -5.20 -0.85 -9.96
CA ASN A 32 -5.78 -0.10 -11.07
C ASN A 32 -4.91 -0.17 -12.33
N ASP A 33 -3.62 0.16 -12.18
CA ASP A 33 -2.71 0.52 -13.27
C ASP A 33 -1.65 -0.55 -13.57
N THR A 34 -1.59 -1.62 -12.75
CA THR A 34 -0.57 -2.69 -12.83
C THR A 34 0.87 -2.20 -12.73
N LYS A 35 1.07 -1.04 -12.11
CA LYS A 35 2.38 -0.43 -11.88
C LYS A 35 2.49 0.21 -10.50
N MET A 36 3.72 0.33 -10.03
CA MET A 36 4.05 1.00 -8.77
C MET A 36 4.80 2.29 -9.08
N TYR A 37 4.69 3.26 -8.19
CA TYR A 37 5.17 4.62 -8.42
C TYR A 37 6.34 4.96 -7.51
N GLU A 38 7.10 5.99 -7.87
CA GLU A 38 8.20 6.52 -7.07
C GLU A 38 7.78 6.94 -5.66
N LYS A 39 6.60 7.55 -5.52
CA LYS A 39 6.10 8.16 -4.28
C LYS A 39 4.59 8.05 -4.13
N TYR A 40 4.12 8.14 -2.89
CA TYR A 40 2.71 7.98 -2.50
C TYR A 40 2.30 9.07 -1.53
N ARG A 41 1.02 9.40 -1.49
CA ARG A 41 0.47 10.34 -0.52
C ARG A 41 0.33 9.69 0.85
N VAL A 42 0.92 10.31 1.86
CA VAL A 42 0.86 9.83 3.26
C VAL A 42 -0.39 10.31 4.00
N ASP A 43 -0.90 11.47 3.58
CA ASP A 43 -2.13 12.13 4.03
C ASP A 43 -3.37 11.50 3.39
N GLU A 44 -3.25 10.99 2.16
CA GLU A 44 -4.30 10.26 1.47
C GLU A 44 -3.84 8.86 1.02
N PRO A 45 -3.96 7.83 1.88
CA PRO A 45 -3.59 6.46 1.56
C PRO A 45 -4.28 5.91 0.31
N GLY A 46 -3.55 5.12 -0.47
CA GLY A 46 -4.05 4.57 -1.74
C GLY A 46 -4.03 5.57 -2.90
N GLN A 47 -3.27 6.66 -2.79
CA GLN A 47 -2.97 7.55 -3.91
C GLN A 47 -1.46 7.51 -4.19
N MET A 48 -1.10 7.47 -5.47
CA MET A 48 0.23 7.87 -5.89
C MET A 48 0.47 9.35 -5.51
N GLY A 49 1.74 9.71 -5.33
CA GLY A 49 2.11 11.08 -5.07
C GLY A 49 1.75 12.00 -6.24
N LEU A 50 1.61 13.28 -5.95
CA LEU A 50 1.48 14.28 -7.01
C LEU A 50 2.86 14.58 -7.61
N SER A 51 2.88 14.93 -8.90
CA SER A 51 4.04 15.64 -9.43
C SER A 51 4.18 16.95 -8.64
N SER A 52 5.39 17.22 -8.16
CA SER A 52 5.66 18.33 -7.24
C SER A 52 6.93 19.09 -7.64
N GLY A 53 7.21 19.18 -8.94
CA GLY A 53 8.43 19.79 -9.46
C GLY A 53 8.47 19.78 -10.99
N GLU A 54 9.69 19.74 -11.56
CA GLU A 54 9.95 19.82 -13.00
C GLU A 54 9.60 18.54 -13.78
N TYR A 55 9.36 17.42 -13.09
CA TYR A 55 9.15 16.11 -13.71
C TYR A 55 7.85 15.43 -13.29
N GLU A 56 7.31 14.65 -14.21
CA GLU A 56 6.19 13.75 -13.95
C GLU A 56 6.60 12.62 -13.00
N ILE A 57 5.61 12.08 -12.29
CA ILE A 57 5.83 10.94 -11.41
C ILE A 57 6.23 9.70 -12.20
N GLN A 58 7.30 9.06 -11.76
CA GLN A 58 7.84 7.88 -12.44
C GLN A 58 7.15 6.60 -11.95
N ASP A 59 6.95 5.66 -12.86
CA ASP A 59 6.52 4.28 -12.56
C ASP A 59 7.70 3.30 -12.58
N GLY A 60 7.46 2.06 -12.12
CA GLY A 60 8.47 1.00 -12.14
C GLY A 60 9.62 1.20 -11.16
N PHE A 61 9.43 2.00 -10.11
CA PHE A 61 10.53 2.45 -9.25
C PHE A 61 11.10 1.34 -8.34
N GLY A 62 12.40 1.06 -8.49
CA GLY A 62 13.07 -0.10 -7.87
C GLY A 62 12.94 -0.18 -6.34
N TRP A 63 13.10 0.94 -5.62
CA TRP A 63 12.97 0.96 -4.15
C TRP A 63 11.57 0.58 -3.67
N THR A 64 10.54 0.89 -4.46
CA THR A 64 9.13 0.76 -4.06
C THR A 64 8.78 -0.71 -4.17
N ASN A 65 9.15 -1.30 -5.31
CA ASN A 65 9.01 -2.72 -5.56
C ASN A 65 9.78 -3.54 -4.51
N GLY A 66 11.05 -3.19 -4.26
CA GLY A 66 11.89 -3.89 -3.29
C GLY A 66 11.33 -3.88 -1.87
N ILE A 67 10.94 -2.71 -1.38
CA ILE A 67 10.36 -2.57 -0.03
C ILE A 67 9.01 -3.30 0.07
N VAL A 68 8.16 -3.26 -0.96
CA VAL A 68 6.90 -4.02 -0.92
C VAL A 68 7.15 -5.51 -0.83
N LEU A 69 8.12 -6.05 -1.58
CA LEU A 69 8.48 -7.47 -1.49
C LEU A 69 9.05 -7.83 -0.11
N GLU A 70 9.93 -7.01 0.45
CA GLU A 70 10.49 -7.23 1.80
C GLU A 70 9.39 -7.20 2.87
N LEU A 71 8.49 -6.22 2.82
CA LEU A 71 7.39 -6.11 3.79
C LEU A 71 6.39 -7.24 3.64
N LEU A 72 6.10 -7.69 2.41
CA LEU A 72 5.30 -8.90 2.21
C LEU A 72 6.00 -10.10 2.85
N GLN A 73 7.29 -10.31 2.62
CA GLN A 73 8.02 -11.43 3.22
C GLN A 73 8.01 -11.38 4.77
N LEU A 74 8.18 -10.21 5.37
CA LEU A 74 8.23 -10.04 6.82
C LEU A 74 6.86 -10.09 7.52
N TYR A 75 5.80 -9.62 6.86
CA TYR A 75 4.49 -9.41 7.48
C TYR A 75 3.35 -10.22 6.84
N ASN A 76 3.62 -11.14 5.89
CA ASN A 76 2.60 -11.93 5.17
C ASN A 76 1.61 -12.64 6.10
N SER A 77 2.12 -13.28 7.15
CA SER A 77 1.31 -14.04 8.12
C SER A 77 0.32 -13.16 8.88
N THR A 78 0.55 -11.85 8.91
CA THR A 78 -0.34 -10.85 9.51
C THR A 78 -1.06 -9.99 8.47
N ALA A 79 -0.79 -10.14 7.17
CA ALA A 79 -1.42 -9.33 6.14
C ALA A 79 -2.73 -9.99 5.65
N SER A 80 -3.77 -10.00 6.49
CA SER A 80 -5.12 -10.38 6.05
C SER A 80 -5.94 -9.14 5.66
N LEU A 81 -6.97 -9.32 4.82
CA LEU A 81 -7.94 -8.26 4.51
C LEU A 81 -8.63 -7.70 5.77
N GLN A 82 -8.74 -8.51 6.84
CA GLN A 82 -9.27 -8.10 8.14
C GLN A 82 -8.26 -7.32 9.00
N ASN A 83 -7.01 -7.16 8.54
CA ASN A 83 -6.01 -6.32 9.20
C ASN A 83 -5.85 -4.98 8.51
N TRP A 84 -6.21 -4.87 7.22
CA TRP A 84 -6.22 -3.59 6.49
C TRP A 84 -7.37 -2.66 6.88
N ASN A 85 -8.56 -3.19 7.16
CA ASN A 85 -9.70 -2.39 7.64
C ASN A 85 -9.36 -1.62 8.94
N VAL A 86 -8.59 -2.21 9.85
CA VAL A 86 -8.19 -1.59 11.13
C VAL A 86 -6.98 -0.68 10.92
N THR A 87 -5.99 -1.14 10.17
CA THR A 87 -4.68 -0.46 10.09
C THR A 87 -4.64 0.65 9.04
N ALA A 88 -5.42 0.52 7.97
CA ALA A 88 -5.45 1.41 6.83
C ALA A 88 -6.88 1.61 6.29
N PRO A 89 -7.83 2.08 7.11
CA PRO A 89 -9.27 2.11 6.78
C PRO A 89 -9.59 2.90 5.50
N LEU A 90 -8.91 4.03 5.28
CA LEU A 90 -9.09 4.87 4.10
C LEU A 90 -8.67 4.14 2.81
N CYS A 91 -7.54 3.45 2.86
CA CYS A 91 -7.05 2.66 1.75
C CYS A 91 -7.96 1.45 1.46
N ASP A 92 -8.39 0.73 2.50
CA ASP A 92 -9.32 -0.40 2.37
C ASP A 92 -10.64 0.04 1.71
N LYS A 93 -11.22 1.17 2.14
CA LYS A 93 -12.40 1.76 1.52
C LYS A 93 -12.18 2.01 0.02
N LYS A 94 -11.07 2.67 -0.33
CA LYS A 94 -10.74 3.01 -1.72
C LYS A 94 -10.52 1.75 -2.57
N LEU A 95 -9.86 0.74 -2.03
CA LEU A 95 -9.68 -0.55 -2.69
C LEU A 95 -11.02 -1.24 -2.98
N LYS A 96 -11.93 -1.29 -2.00
CA LYS A 96 -13.26 -1.88 -2.16
C LYS A 96 -14.08 -1.16 -3.23
N GLU A 97 -14.07 0.17 -3.23
CA GLU A 97 -14.72 0.97 -4.26
C GLU A 97 -14.16 0.64 -5.66
N LEU A 98 -12.84 0.56 -5.82
CA LEU A 98 -12.21 0.20 -7.08
C LEU A 98 -12.56 -1.22 -7.56
N ILE A 99 -12.59 -2.19 -6.65
CA ILE A 99 -12.99 -3.58 -6.96
C ILE A 99 -14.43 -3.62 -7.48
N ILE A 100 -15.35 -2.92 -6.81
CA ILE A 100 -16.76 -2.83 -7.25
C ILE A 100 -16.84 -2.20 -8.65
N LEU A 101 -16.11 -1.10 -8.88
CA LEU A 101 -16.09 -0.41 -10.17
C LEU A 101 -15.54 -1.29 -11.31
N LYS A 102 -14.41 -1.99 -11.08
CA LYS A 102 -13.86 -2.92 -12.08
C LYS A 102 -14.80 -4.09 -12.37
N ASN A 103 -15.46 -4.64 -11.35
CA ASN A 103 -16.43 -5.72 -11.54
C ASN A 103 -17.68 -5.28 -12.33
N LYS A 104 -18.17 -4.06 -12.13
CA LYS A 104 -19.26 -3.50 -12.95
C LYS A 104 -18.86 -3.36 -14.42
N LYS A 105 -17.70 -2.73 -14.69
CA LYS A 105 -17.17 -2.58 -16.06
C LYS A 105 -16.94 -3.91 -16.79
N LYS A 106 -16.63 -4.99 -16.05
CA LYS A 106 -16.46 -6.33 -16.62
C LYS A 106 -17.79 -7.00 -16.99
N LYS A 107 -18.91 -6.63 -16.36
CA LYS A 107 -20.25 -7.15 -16.68
C LYS A 107 -20.92 -6.43 -17.85
N GLU A 108 -20.46 -5.22 -18.17
CA GLU A 108 -20.96 -4.40 -19.29
C GLU A 108 -20.20 -4.65 -20.61
N LYS A 109 -19.18 -5.51 -20.59
CA LYS A 109 -18.42 -5.99 -21.75
C LYS A 109 -18.77 -7.44 -22.03
#